data_AF-A0AA39NJP6-F1
#
_entry.id   AF-A0AA39NJP6-F1
#
_cell.length_a   1.000
_cell.length_b   1.000
_cell.length_c   1.000
_cell.angle_alpha   90.00
_cell.angle_beta   90.00
_cell.angle_gamma   90.00
#
_symmetry.space_group_name_H-M   'P 1'
#
loop_
_entity.id
_entity.type
_entity.pdbx_description
1 polymer ?
#
loop_
_entity_poly.entity_id
_entity_poly.type
_entity_poly.pdbx_seq_one_letter_code
_entity_poly.pdbx_strand_id
1 'polypeptide(L)' 'MTVSCVCSICLSDFVDPVCTPCGHVYCFSCITQATSILRNEGSTTAPCPTCCKPSSIRDDPVGALPLIINQRLQTSSFHA' A
#
# COMPACT_ATOMS: atom_id res chain seq x y z
N MET A 1 19.11 15.06 0.92
CA MET A 1 18.25 14.26 1.82
C MET A 1 17.40 13.35 0.95
N THR A 2 17.75 12.08 0.83
CA THR A 2 16.95 11.11 0.08
C THR A 2 15.76 10.68 0.94
N VAL A 3 14.54 10.92 0.45
CA VAL A 3 13.33 10.32 1.03
C VAL A 3 13.26 8.87 0.55
N SER A 4 13.35 7.92 1.49
CA SER A 4 13.33 6.49 1.20
C SER A 4 11.89 5.99 1.09
N CYS A 5 11.41 5.78 -0.14
CA CYS A 5 10.12 5.16 -0.40
C CYS A 5 10.29 3.64 -0.54
N VAL A 6 10.33 2.94 0.60
CA VAL A 6 10.48 1.48 0.64
C VAL A 6 9.26 0.81 1.27
N CYS A 7 8.99 -0.41 0.83
CA CYS A 7 7.92 -1.23 1.38
C CYS A 7 8.23 -1.63 2.82
N SER A 8 7.34 -1.34 3.77
CA SER A 8 7.55 -1.73 5.18
C SER A 8 7.50 -3.24 5.43
N ILE A 9 7.13 -4.04 4.43
CA ILE A 9 7.05 -5.51 4.54
C ILE A 9 8.34 -6.16 4.00
N CYS A 10 8.74 -5.84 2.77
CA CYS A 10 9.96 -6.42 2.17
C CYS A 10 11.22 -5.53 2.31
N LEU A 11 11.09 -4.34 2.89
CA LEU A 11 12.16 -3.36 3.12
C LEU A 11 12.96 -3.00 1.84
N SER A 12 12.32 -3.15 0.68
CA SER A 12 12.89 -2.90 -0.64
C SER A 12 12.03 -1.92 -1.42
N ASP A 13 12.49 -1.54 -2.62
CA ASP A 13 11.73 -0.72 -3.55
C ASP A 13 10.35 -1.32 -3.83
N PHE A 14 9.36 -0.45 -4.00
CA PHE A 14 8.00 -0.89 -4.28
C PHE A 14 7.90 -1.56 -5.65
N VAL A 15 7.46 -2.81 -5.65
CA VAL A 15 7.10 -3.55 -6.86
C VAL A 15 5.58 -3.62 -6.93
N ASP A 16 5.00 -2.93 -7.91
CA ASP A 16 3.55 -2.74 -8.03
C ASP A 16 2.94 -2.13 -6.74
N PRO A 17 3.23 -0.84 -6.46
CA PRO A 17 2.76 -0.18 -5.24
C PRO A 17 1.24 -0.10 -5.18
N VAL A 18 0.66 -0.64 -4.11
CA VAL A 18 -0.76 -0.54 -3.79
C VAL A 18 -0.93 0.33 -2.56
N CYS A 19 -1.81 1.32 -2.66
CA CYS A 19 -2.21 2.14 -1.52
C CYS A 19 -3.41 1.49 -0.81
N THR A 20 -3.28 1.33 0.50
CA THR A 20 -4.39 0.92 1.37
C THR A 20 -5.30 2.11 1.68
N PRO A 21 -6.58 1.90 2.04
CA PRO A 21 -7.50 3.00 2.37
C PRO A 21 -7.05 3.84 3.59
N CYS A 22 -6.12 3.33 4.39
CA CYS A 22 -5.51 4.07 5.50
C CYS A 22 -4.31 4.94 5.08
N GLY A 23 -3.93 4.96 3.80
CA GLY A 23 -2.86 5.78 3.24
C GLY A 23 -1.47 5.14 3.22
N HIS A 24 -1.33 3.88 3.65
CA HIS A 24 -0.04 3.17 3.60
C HIS A 24 0.14 2.46 2.26
N VAL A 25 1.37 2.44 1.76
CA VAL A 25 1.74 1.84 0.47
C VAL A 25 2.61 0.61 0.69
N TYR A 26 2.36 -0.45 -0.07
CA TYR A 26 3.12 -1.71 -0.05
C TYR A 26 3.20 -2.29 -1.46
N CYS A 27 4.09 -3.26 -1.68
CA CYS A 27 4.04 -4.07 -2.90
C CYS A 27 2.77 -4.92 -2.92
N PHE A 28 2.15 -5.09 -4.10
CA PHE A 28 0.96 -5.92 -4.28
C PHE A 28 1.09 -7.33 -3.68
N SER A 29 2.21 -8.01 -3.93
CA SER A 29 2.47 -9.34 -3.36
C SER A 29 2.63 -9.30 -1.84
N CYS A 30 3.27 -8.26 -1.31
CA CYS A 30 3.49 -8.11 0.13
C CYS A 30 2.18 -7.88 0.88
N ILE A 31 1.33 -6.98 0.39
CA ILE A 31 0.03 -6.72 1.04
C ILE A 31 -0.88 -7.93 0.93
N THR A 32 -0.90 -8.63 -0.21
CA THR A 32 -1.72 -9.85 -0.40
C THR A 32 -1.30 -10.96 0.57
N GLN A 33 0.01 -11.15 0.77
CA GLN A 33 0.51 -12.12 1.74
C GLN A 33 0.20 -11.68 3.18
N ALA A 34 0.40 -10.41 3.51
CA ALA A 34 0.12 -9.88 4.83
C ALA A 34 -1.37 -10.01 5.20
N THR A 35 -2.29 -9.67 4.28
CA THR A 35 -3.73 -9.85 4.52
C THR A 35 -4.12 -11.32 4.62
N SER A 36 -3.43 -12.21 3.89
CA SER A 36 -3.65 -13.66 3.99
C SER A 36 -3.26 -14.23 5.37
N ILE A 37 -2.24 -13.65 6.01
CA ILE A 37 -1.78 -14.05 7.35
C ILE A 37 -2.62 -13.39 8.46
N LEU A 38 -2.98 -12.11 8.27
CA LEU A 38 -3.66 -11.30 9.29
C LEU A 38 -5.18 -11.48 9.31
N ARG A 39 -5.78 -12.08 8.28
CA ARG A 39 -7.21 -12.41 8.26
C ARG A 39 -7.52 -13.49 9.29
N ASN A 40 -8.53 -13.25 10.12
CA ASN A 40 -9.12 -14.28 10.97
C ASN A 40 -10.03 -15.18 10.14
N GLU A 41 -10.12 -16.49 10.47
CA GLU A 41 -11.11 -17.38 9.87
C GLU A 41 -12.53 -16.82 10.07
N GLY A 42 -13.20 -16.49 8.96
CA GLY A 42 -14.53 -15.87 8.96
C GLY A 42 -14.56 -14.34 8.82
N SER A 43 -13.42 -13.64 8.80
CA SER A 43 -13.37 -12.20 8.52
C SER A 43 -13.11 -11.91 7.05
N THR A 44 -13.95 -11.05 6.46
CA THR A 44 -13.75 -10.46 5.12
C THR A 44 -12.80 -9.25 5.14
N THR A 45 -12.30 -8.88 6.30
CA THR A 45 -11.41 -7.73 6.50
C THR A 45 -10.11 -8.17 7.16
N ALA A 46 -8.99 -7.64 6.67
CA ALA A 46 -7.67 -7.81 7.26
C ALA A 46 -7.15 -6.45 7.75
N PRO A 47 -6.57 -6.36 8.95
CA PRO A 47 -6.02 -5.11 9.45
C PRO A 47 -4.80 -4.66 8.64
N CYS A 48 -4.59 -3.35 8.53
CA CYS A 48 -3.37 -2.80 7.94
C CYS A 48 -2.14 -3.20 8.78
N PRO A 49 -1.05 -3.72 8.17
CA PRO A 49 0.13 -4.17 8.91
C PRO A 49 0.90 -3.04 9.60
N THR A 50 0.74 -1.77 9.21
CA THR A 50 1.46 -0.64 9.82
C THR A 50 0.65 0.09 10.89
N CYS A 51 -0.65 0.32 10.68
CA CYS A 51 -1.46 1.10 11.61
C CYS A 51 -2.52 0.29 12.36
N CYS A 52 -2.62 -1.01 12.11
CA CYS A 52 -3.59 -1.93 12.72
C CYS A 52 -5.06 -1.50 12.54
N LYS A 53 -5.34 -0.54 11.65
CA LYS A 53 -6.70 -0.10 11.37
C LYS A 53 -7.41 -1.18 10.55
N PRO A 54 -8.61 -1.64 10.95
CA PRO A 54 -9.40 -2.53 10.14
C PRO A 54 -9.85 -1.78 8.89
N SER A 55 -9.36 -2.20 7.72
CA SER A 55 -9.93 -1.73 6.46
C SER A 55 -11.29 -2.42 6.33
N SER A 56 -12.37 -1.74 6.72
CA SER A 56 -13.71 -2.13 6.31
C SER A 56 -13.77 -2.01 4.78
N ILE A 57 -13.48 -3.13 4.09
CA ILE A 57 -13.93 -3.38 2.72
C ILE A 57 -15.43 -3.68 2.82
N ARG A 58 -16.21 -2.76 3.40
CA ARG A 58 -17.66 -2.89 3.49
C ARG A 58 -18.21 -2.21 2.26
N ASP A 59 -18.48 -3.04 1.25
CA ASP A 59 -19.55 -2.91 0.25
C ASP A 59 -19.92 -1.51 -0.27
N ASP A 60 -18.98 -0.58 -0.33
CA ASP A 60 -19.16 0.71 -0.97
C ASP A 60 -18.25 0.76 -2.22
N PRO A 61 -18.82 0.94 -3.43
CA PRO A 61 -18.09 0.87 -4.69
C PRO A 61 -17.03 1.98 -4.89
N VAL A 62 -16.73 2.77 -3.85
CA VAL A 62 -15.79 3.89 -3.88
C VAL A 62 -14.53 3.69 -3.01
N GLY A 63 -14.33 2.53 -2.39
CA GLY A 63 -13.17 2.29 -1.49
C GLY A 63 -11.88 1.82 -2.17
N ALA A 64 -11.96 1.32 -3.41
CA ALA A 64 -10.83 0.82 -4.19
C ALA A 64 -10.65 1.68 -5.45
N LEU A 65 -10.51 2.99 -5.28
CA LEU A 65 -9.88 3.75 -6.33
C LEU A 65 -8.41 3.30 -6.32
N PRO A 66 -7.88 2.68 -7.39
CA PRO A 66 -6.44 2.70 -7.57
C PRO A 66 -6.12 4.19 -7.60
N LEU A 67 -5.40 4.66 -6.58
CA LEU A 67 -4.73 5.95 -6.64
C LEU A 67 -3.68 5.74 -7.72
N ILE A 68 -4.13 5.82 -8.97
CA ILE A 68 -3.34 5.97 -10.18
C ILE A 68 -2.40 7.09 -9.81
N ILE A 69 -1.14 6.72 -9.67
CA ILE A 69 -0.07 7.61 -9.28
C ILE A 69 0.15 8.51 -10.50
N ASN A 70 -0.76 9.45 -10.76
CA ASN A 70 -0.52 10.51 -11.71
C ASN A 70 0.26 11.62 -11.00
N GLN A 71 1.41 11.25 -10.45
CA GLN A 71 2.48 12.19 -10.19
C GLN A 71 3.58 11.90 -11.20
N ARG A 72 3.46 12.55 -12.36
CA ARG A 72 4.65 13.05 -13.03
C ARG A 72 5.39 13.93 -12.02
N LEU A 73 6.33 13.37 -11.27
CA LEU A 73 7.43 14.12 -10.71
C LEU A 73 8.65 13.81 -11.55
N GLN A 74 8.69 14.45 -12.72
CA GLN A 74 9.95 14.80 -13.34
C GLN A 74 10.65 15.77 -12.38
N THR A 75 11.67 15.30 -11.68
CA THR A 75 12.85 16.11 -11.40
C THR A 75 14.02 15.24 -11.80
N SER A 76 14.27 15.15 -13.11
CA SER A 76 15.28 15.99 -13.75
C SER A 76 16.60 15.90 -12.99
N SER A 77 17.47 15.05 -13.54
CA SER A 77 18.90 15.24 -13.55
C SER A 77 19.24 16.74 -13.54
N PHE A 78 19.74 17.26 -12.43
CA PHE A 78 20.58 18.44 -12.46
C PHE A 78 22.02 17.95 -12.44
N HIS A 79 22.56 17.82 -13.66
CA HIS A 79 23.96 18.04 -13.91
C HIS A 79 24.24 19.52 -13.60
N ALA A 80 25.16 19.78 -12.68
CA ALA A 80 26.01 20.96 -12.66
C ALA A 80 27.29 20.59 -11.90
#